data_AF-A0A9P0YIJ2-F1
#
_entry.id   AF-A0A9P0YIJ2-F1
#
_cell.length_a   1.000
_cell.length_b   1.000
_cell.length_c   1.000
_cell.angle_alpha   90.00
_cell.angle_beta   90.00
_cell.angle_gamma   90.00
#
_symmetry.space_group_name_H-M   'P 1'
#
loop_
_entity.id
_entity.type
_entity.pdbx_description
1 polymer ?
#
loop_
_entity_poly.entity_id
_entity_poly.type
_entity_poly.pdbx_seq_one_letter_code
_entity_poly.pdbx_strand_id
1 'polypeptide(L)'
;MVALINMEHSIGGLNGESEGEEMERIPLSHNHRVSQNLGLRFRNSGDVKLKSYVFDGEGNYYDKDWEISPEGSNGREFCWYHVELPKYNQKLSQSAQCLIDVLCPPLKLQDILSLVSNGPFCGNVDGALVFRVNSPGPASSKFTFRIAARITEHSVITVSLGRVPRLEFSRTNESLLSEVPVVENSGHGHLQEKERGGIVIREHVLDFLLTMNHSEEADNPVPKSVSNLVVHVIDTHVDQLQDVVTNLEIELDSVELELDR
;
A
#
# COMPACT_ATOMS: atom_id res chain seq x y z
N MET A 1 -58.72 4.08 3.39
CA MET A 1 -59.13 3.06 2.41
C MET A 1 -58.19 1.88 2.63
N VAL A 2 -58.76 0.77 3.09
CA VAL A 2 -58.10 -0.41 3.67
C VAL A 2 -57.76 -1.41 2.57
N ALA A 3 -56.62 -2.10 2.66
CA ALA A 3 -56.50 -3.49 2.23
C ALA A 3 -55.33 -4.18 2.95
N LEU A 4 -55.66 -4.83 4.07
CA LEU A 4 -54.95 -5.97 4.66
C LEU A 4 -55.31 -7.22 3.85
N ILE A 5 -54.34 -8.10 3.59
CA ILE A 5 -54.60 -9.55 3.43
C ILE A 5 -53.47 -10.31 4.14
N ASN A 6 -53.81 -10.88 5.29
CA ASN A 6 -53.18 -12.07 5.87
C ASN A 6 -53.81 -13.32 5.25
N MET A 7 -53.05 -14.40 5.08
CA MET A 7 -53.48 -15.72 5.56
C MET A 7 -52.31 -16.73 5.60
N GLU A 8 -52.25 -17.43 6.72
CA GLU A 8 -51.26 -18.42 7.16
C GLU A 8 -51.61 -19.88 6.78
N HIS A 9 -50.77 -20.79 7.28
CA HIS A 9 -50.91 -22.24 7.57
C HIS A 9 -50.29 -23.20 6.53
N SER A 10 -49.56 -24.28 6.88
CA SER A 10 -49.39 -25.00 8.17
C SER A 10 -48.20 -25.99 8.14
N ILE A 11 -47.46 -26.05 9.26
CA ILE A 11 -47.09 -27.21 10.13
C ILE A 11 -46.33 -28.45 9.59
N GLY A 12 -45.25 -28.78 10.32
CA GLY A 12 -44.76 -30.15 10.64
C GLY A 12 -43.24 -30.28 10.46
N GLY A 13 -42.34 -30.49 11.43
CA GLY A 13 -42.42 -31.06 12.78
C GLY A 13 -41.74 -32.44 12.80
N LEU A 14 -40.51 -32.56 13.34
CA LEU A 14 -40.03 -33.62 14.28
C LEU A 14 -38.49 -33.79 14.34
N ASN A 15 -38.04 -33.93 15.59
CA ASN A 15 -36.75 -34.18 16.23
C ASN A 15 -35.78 -35.23 15.63
N GLY A 16 -34.50 -35.08 15.99
CA GLY A 16 -33.53 -36.18 16.08
C GLY A 16 -32.15 -35.72 16.59
N GLU A 17 -31.87 -35.93 17.88
CA GLU A 17 -30.51 -35.89 18.47
C GLU A 17 -29.81 -37.25 18.25
N SER A 18 -28.51 -37.26 17.93
CA SER A 18 -27.56 -38.30 18.35
C SER A 18 -26.12 -37.85 18.09
N GLU A 19 -25.30 -38.00 19.13
CA GLU A 19 -23.85 -37.78 19.22
C GLU A 19 -23.04 -38.81 18.40
N GLY A 20 -21.77 -38.50 18.11
CA GLY A 20 -20.79 -39.45 17.58
C GLY A 20 -19.59 -38.79 16.92
N GLU A 21 -18.53 -38.56 17.69
CA GLU A 21 -17.22 -38.08 17.25
C GLU A 21 -16.50 -39.12 16.35
N GLU A 22 -15.93 -38.69 15.22
CA GLU A 22 -14.68 -39.27 14.74
C GLU A 22 -13.84 -38.20 14.03
N MET A 23 -12.75 -37.83 14.70
CA MET A 23 -11.80 -36.79 14.33
C MET A 23 -10.79 -37.35 13.33
N GLU A 24 -11.00 -37.12 12.03
CA GLU A 24 -9.97 -37.38 11.02
C GLU A 24 -9.24 -36.08 10.66
N ARG A 25 -8.02 -35.93 11.20
CA ARG A 25 -7.12 -34.79 10.94
C ARG A 25 -6.58 -34.88 9.51
N ILE A 26 -7.01 -33.96 8.65
CA ILE A 26 -6.37 -33.67 7.36
C ILE A 26 -5.96 -32.18 7.36
N PRO A 27 -4.70 -31.83 7.05
CA PRO A 27 -4.20 -30.48 7.24
C PRO A 27 -4.80 -29.55 6.18
N LEU A 28 -5.75 -28.71 6.59
CA LEU A 28 -6.30 -27.65 5.76
C LEU A 28 -5.28 -26.51 5.68
N SER A 29 -4.60 -26.43 4.54
CA SER A 29 -3.95 -25.22 4.03
C SER A 29 -4.96 -24.06 3.98
N HIS A 30 -5.00 -23.26 5.04
CA HIS A 30 -5.99 -22.21 5.24
C HIS A 30 -5.68 -20.88 4.51
N ASN A 31 -4.73 -20.88 3.57
CA ASN A 31 -4.26 -19.66 2.91
C ASN A 31 -5.01 -19.30 1.60
N HIS A 32 -6.14 -19.94 1.29
CA HIS A 32 -6.82 -19.69 0.01
C HIS A 32 -8.31 -19.34 0.06
N ARG A 33 -8.99 -19.40 1.22
CA ARG A 33 -10.44 -19.13 1.28
C ARG A 33 -10.82 -17.68 1.58
N VAL A 34 -9.98 -16.89 2.26
CA VAL A 34 -10.32 -15.50 2.63
C VAL A 34 -10.11 -14.53 1.46
N SER A 35 -9.10 -14.76 0.63
CA SER A 35 -8.83 -13.97 -0.60
C SER A 35 -10.01 -13.98 -1.59
N GLN A 36 -10.79 -15.07 -1.63
CA GLN A 36 -11.92 -15.22 -2.55
C GLN A 36 -13.15 -14.38 -2.15
N ASN A 37 -13.33 -14.06 -0.85
CA ASN A 37 -14.47 -13.27 -0.37
C ASN A 37 -14.25 -11.75 -0.49
N LEU A 38 -13.01 -11.26 -0.37
CA LEU A 38 -12.67 -9.88 -0.75
C LEU A 38 -12.79 -9.68 -2.27
N GLY A 39 -12.37 -10.67 -3.07
CA GLY A 39 -12.42 -10.62 -4.54
C GLY A 39 -13.83 -10.44 -5.14
N LEU A 40 -14.90 -10.75 -4.40
CA LEU A 40 -16.28 -10.55 -4.85
C LEU A 40 -16.79 -9.11 -4.64
N ARG A 41 -16.27 -8.36 -3.65
CA ARG A 41 -16.63 -6.94 -3.43
C ARG A 41 -15.87 -5.99 -4.36
N PHE A 42 -14.64 -6.33 -4.78
CA PHE A 42 -13.78 -5.48 -5.60
C PHE A 42 -13.90 -5.69 -7.11
N ARG A 43 -15.02 -6.24 -7.61
CA ARG A 43 -15.21 -6.59 -9.04
C ARG A 43 -15.02 -5.41 -10.02
N ASN A 44 -15.02 -4.15 -9.54
CA ASN A 44 -14.78 -2.93 -10.32
C ASN A 44 -13.54 -2.13 -9.88
N SER A 45 -12.72 -2.65 -8.95
CA SER A 45 -11.62 -1.94 -8.27
C SER A 45 -10.27 -2.66 -8.42
N GLY A 46 -10.09 -3.42 -9.51
CA GLY A 46 -8.88 -4.23 -9.74
C GLY A 46 -7.57 -3.44 -9.87
N ASP A 47 -7.64 -2.12 -10.07
CA ASP A 47 -6.48 -1.25 -10.29
C ASP A 47 -6.02 -0.50 -9.03
N VAL A 48 -6.72 -0.67 -7.90
CA VAL A 48 -6.40 0.05 -6.66
C VAL A 48 -5.53 -0.83 -5.78
N LYS A 49 -4.36 -0.32 -5.40
CA LYS A 49 -3.45 -1.06 -4.52
C LYS A 49 -3.68 -0.65 -3.09
N LEU A 50 -3.77 -1.64 -2.23
CA LEU A 50 -4.01 -1.48 -0.80
C LEU A 50 -2.79 -2.00 -0.04
N LYS A 51 -2.29 -1.21 0.91
CA LYS A 51 -1.21 -1.64 1.82
C LYS A 51 -1.61 -1.32 3.25
N SER A 52 -1.43 -2.28 4.15
CA SER A 52 -1.76 -2.13 5.56
C SER A 52 -0.64 -2.66 6.43
N TYR A 53 -0.19 -1.81 7.36
CA TYR A 53 0.91 -2.10 8.27
C TYR A 53 0.52 -1.78 9.70
N VAL A 54 1.09 -2.51 10.64
CA VAL A 54 1.08 -2.19 12.07
C VAL A 54 2.50 -1.89 12.51
N PHE A 55 2.65 -0.81 13.28
CA PHE A 55 3.90 -0.38 13.90
C PHE A 55 3.84 -0.67 15.40
N ASP A 56 4.93 -1.22 15.94
CA ASP A 56 5.04 -1.56 17.36
C ASP A 56 5.38 -0.35 18.26
N GLY A 57 5.81 0.77 17.65
CA GLY A 57 6.26 1.98 18.33
C GLY A 57 7.73 1.94 18.80
N GLU A 58 8.43 0.83 18.61
CA GLU A 58 9.84 0.64 18.97
C GLU A 58 10.76 0.59 17.75
N GLY A 59 10.20 0.59 16.54
CA GLY A 59 10.92 0.66 15.27
C GLY A 59 10.81 -0.62 14.44
N ASN A 60 9.80 -1.45 14.68
CA ASN A 60 9.45 -2.57 13.81
C ASN A 60 8.02 -2.41 13.27
N TYR A 61 7.75 -3.11 12.17
CA TYR A 61 6.43 -3.14 11.57
C TYR A 61 6.16 -4.51 10.93
N TYR A 62 4.89 -4.85 10.76
CA TYR A 62 4.45 -6.06 10.08
C TYR A 62 3.24 -5.80 9.19
N ASP A 63 3.07 -6.64 8.17
CA ASP A 63 1.90 -6.59 7.29
C ASP A 63 0.65 -7.01 8.07
N LYS A 64 -0.44 -6.31 7.81
CA LYS A 64 -1.75 -6.61 8.38
C LYS A 64 -2.74 -6.84 7.25
N ASP A 65 -3.72 -7.70 7.47
CA ASP A 65 -4.89 -7.78 6.60
C ASP A 65 -5.60 -6.42 6.54
N TRP A 66 -6.28 -6.17 5.40
CA TRP A 66 -7.01 -4.93 5.17
C TRP A 66 -8.28 -4.87 6.03
N GLU A 67 -8.09 -4.54 7.30
CA GLU A 67 -9.14 -4.36 8.29
C GLU A 67 -8.88 -3.08 9.06
N ILE A 68 -9.64 -2.04 8.71
CA ILE A 68 -9.57 -0.74 9.37
C ILE A 68 -10.28 -0.87 10.72
N SER A 69 -9.50 -0.94 11.79
CA SER A 69 -10.02 -0.85 13.16
C SER A 69 -10.07 0.62 13.59
N PRO A 70 -11.20 1.10 14.16
CA PRO A 70 -11.27 2.44 14.74
C PRO A 70 -10.45 2.55 16.05
N GLU A 71 -10.11 1.43 16.67
CA GLU A 71 -9.40 1.36 17.95
C GLU A 71 -8.01 0.77 17.72
N GLY A 72 -6.98 1.50 18.14
CA GLY A 72 -5.62 0.96 18.27
C GLY A 72 -5.58 -0.08 19.38
N SER A 73 -4.75 -1.10 19.21
CA SER A 73 -4.40 -2.02 20.28
C SER A 73 -3.81 -1.24 21.46
N ASN A 74 -4.22 -1.59 22.68
CA ASN A 74 -3.76 -0.94 23.91
C ASN A 74 -2.22 -0.80 23.93
N GLY A 75 -1.69 0.43 23.84
CA GLY A 75 -0.25 0.67 23.92
C GLY A 75 0.26 1.78 23.01
N ARG A 76 1.50 1.62 22.52
CA ARG A 76 2.19 2.54 21.59
C ARG A 76 1.97 2.17 20.12
N GLU A 77 1.21 1.12 19.85
CA GLU A 77 1.01 0.59 18.51
C GLU A 77 0.09 1.51 17.70
N PHE A 78 0.35 1.58 16.39
CA PHE A 78 -0.49 2.32 15.46
C PHE A 78 -0.49 1.65 14.09
N CYS A 79 -1.55 1.89 13.33
CA CYS A 79 -1.74 1.31 12.00
C CYS A 79 -1.53 2.35 10.91
N TRP A 80 -1.01 1.92 9.77
CA TRP A 80 -1.02 2.69 8.53
C TRP A 80 -1.78 1.93 7.45
N TYR A 81 -2.73 2.61 6.81
CA TYR A 81 -3.46 2.11 5.66
C TYR A 81 -3.19 3.04 4.48
N HIS A 82 -2.72 2.49 3.37
CA HIS A 82 -2.43 3.24 2.16
C HIS A 82 -3.29 2.74 1.01
N VAL A 83 -3.95 3.68 0.32
CA VAL A 83 -4.72 3.43 -0.90
C VAL A 83 -4.03 4.14 -2.07
N GLU A 84 -3.56 3.37 -3.04
CA GLU A 84 -3.01 3.87 -4.30
C GLU A 84 -4.11 3.88 -5.36
N LEU A 85 -4.60 5.06 -5.72
CA LEU A 85 -5.53 5.22 -6.84
C LEU A 85 -4.74 5.27 -8.16
N PRO A 86 -5.24 4.67 -9.24
CA PRO A 86 -4.51 4.66 -10.51
C PRO A 86 -4.50 6.03 -11.21
N LYS A 87 -3.41 6.32 -11.93
CA LYS A 87 -3.28 7.51 -12.80
C LYS A 87 -3.93 7.29 -14.16
N TYR A 88 -5.26 7.27 -14.20
CA TYR A 88 -6.02 7.27 -15.44
C TYR A 88 -6.85 8.55 -15.56
N ASN A 89 -7.49 8.76 -16.72
CA ASN A 89 -8.43 9.87 -16.92
C ASN A 89 -9.78 9.58 -16.21
N GLN A 90 -9.72 9.21 -14.93
CA GLN A 90 -10.87 8.91 -14.09
C GLN A 90 -11.48 10.21 -13.55
N LYS A 91 -12.82 10.24 -13.51
CA LYS A 91 -13.55 11.33 -12.88
C LYS A 91 -13.42 11.22 -11.36
N LEU A 92 -13.49 12.36 -10.67
CA LEU A 92 -13.49 12.43 -9.20
C LEU A 92 -14.52 11.49 -8.56
N SER A 93 -15.68 11.33 -9.20
CA SER A 93 -16.75 10.44 -8.74
C SER A 93 -16.36 8.96 -8.75
N GLN A 94 -15.51 8.53 -9.68
CA GLN A 94 -15.02 7.16 -9.75
C GLN A 94 -13.99 6.89 -8.65
N SER A 95 -13.06 7.85 -8.43
CA SER A 95 -12.14 7.80 -7.30
C SER A 95 -12.90 7.79 -5.97
N ALA A 96 -13.96 8.60 -5.84
CA ALA A 96 -14.78 8.65 -4.64
C ALA A 96 -15.49 7.32 -4.41
N GLN A 97 -16.09 6.72 -5.45
CA GLN A 97 -16.72 5.40 -5.34
C GLN A 97 -15.72 4.34 -4.89
N CYS A 98 -14.52 4.34 -5.47
CA CYS A 98 -13.48 3.40 -5.06
C CYS A 98 -13.12 3.54 -3.58
N LEU A 99 -12.94 4.77 -3.09
CA LEU A 99 -12.64 4.98 -1.68
C LEU A 99 -13.82 4.62 -0.78
N ILE A 100 -15.06 4.84 -1.23
CA ILE A 100 -16.26 4.38 -0.51
C ILE A 100 -16.22 2.86 -0.36
N ASP A 101 -15.95 2.13 -1.45
CA ASP A 101 -15.94 0.66 -1.44
C ASP A 101 -14.83 0.07 -0.55
N VAL A 102 -13.70 0.79 -0.41
CA VAL A 102 -12.51 0.36 0.33
C VAL A 102 -12.53 0.77 1.81
N LEU A 103 -13.07 1.96 2.11
CA LEU A 103 -12.98 2.60 3.42
C LEU A 103 -14.29 2.60 4.23
N CYS A 104 -15.42 2.30 3.58
CA CYS A 104 -16.74 2.31 4.22
C CYS A 104 -17.35 0.89 4.31
N PRO A 105 -17.75 0.42 5.50
CA PRO A 105 -17.35 0.89 6.84
C PRO A 105 -15.86 0.59 7.13
N PRO A 106 -15.20 1.27 8.09
CA PRO A 106 -15.77 2.04 9.21
C PRO A 106 -15.86 3.56 9.02
N LEU A 107 -15.26 4.13 7.97
CA LEU A 107 -15.22 5.59 7.81
C LEU A 107 -16.56 6.16 7.36
N LYS A 108 -16.89 7.36 7.86
CA LYS A 108 -18.06 8.11 7.40
C LYS A 108 -17.81 8.65 6.00
N LEU A 109 -18.89 8.83 5.24
CA LEU A 109 -18.82 9.40 3.90
C LEU A 109 -18.14 10.79 3.89
N GLN A 110 -18.35 11.61 4.92
CA GLN A 110 -17.70 12.91 5.06
C GLN A 110 -16.17 12.81 5.09
N ASP A 111 -15.62 11.84 5.83
CA ASP A 111 -14.17 11.62 5.88
C ASP A 111 -13.63 11.19 4.52
N ILE A 112 -14.33 10.27 3.86
CA ILE A 112 -13.93 9.75 2.55
C ILE A 112 -13.95 10.85 1.49
N LEU A 113 -15.01 11.67 1.47
CA LEU A 113 -15.10 12.82 0.57
C LEU A 113 -14.02 13.87 0.88
N SER A 114 -13.63 14.01 2.15
CA SER A 114 -12.54 14.90 2.53
C SER A 114 -11.17 14.43 2.02
N LEU A 115 -10.97 13.13 1.76
CA LEU A 115 -9.75 12.57 1.17
C LEU A 115 -9.70 12.69 -0.35
N VAL A 116 -10.83 12.55 -1.04
CA VAL A 116 -10.88 12.55 -2.52
C VAL A 116 -11.03 13.94 -3.14
N SER A 117 -11.49 14.93 -2.38
CA SER A 117 -11.81 16.25 -2.91
C SER A 117 -10.59 16.95 -3.55
N ASN A 118 -10.86 17.88 -4.48
CA ASN A 118 -9.81 18.69 -5.11
C ASN A 118 -9.34 19.85 -4.22
N GLY A 119 -8.11 20.31 -4.45
CA GLY A 119 -7.51 21.47 -3.79
C GLY A 119 -6.80 21.14 -2.46
N PRO A 120 -5.81 21.94 -2.05
CA PRO A 120 -5.11 21.73 -0.80
C PRO A 120 -6.05 21.97 0.39
N PHE A 121 -5.86 21.20 1.46
CA PHE A 121 -6.66 21.30 2.67
C PHE A 121 -5.84 20.86 3.88
N CYS A 122 -6.10 21.45 5.04
CA CYS A 122 -5.60 20.98 6.31
C CYS A 122 -6.60 21.41 7.39
N GLY A 123 -7.13 20.48 8.16
CA GLY A 123 -8.12 20.79 9.18
C GLY A 123 -8.56 19.57 9.98
N ASN A 124 -9.33 19.80 11.03
CA ASN A 124 -9.94 18.73 11.81
C ASN A 124 -11.29 18.34 11.19
N VAL A 125 -11.50 17.04 10.93
CA VAL A 125 -12.75 16.46 10.43
C VAL A 125 -13.06 15.24 11.30
N ASP A 126 -14.21 15.26 11.97
CA ASP A 126 -14.69 14.16 12.84
C ASP A 126 -13.65 13.67 13.87
N GLY A 127 -12.89 14.59 14.47
CA GLY A 127 -11.87 14.27 15.48
C GLY A 127 -10.54 13.79 14.92
N ALA A 128 -10.39 13.72 13.59
CA ALA A 128 -9.14 13.39 12.90
C ALA A 128 -8.53 14.64 12.25
N LEU A 129 -7.20 14.71 12.21
CA LEU A 129 -6.51 15.64 11.34
C LEU A 129 -6.60 15.12 9.90
N VAL A 130 -7.12 15.93 8.99
CA VAL A 130 -7.13 15.62 7.56
C VAL A 130 -6.33 16.66 6.81
N PHE A 131 -5.40 16.20 5.96
CA PHE A 131 -4.74 17.08 5.01
C PHE A 131 -4.79 16.53 3.58
N ARG A 132 -4.69 17.44 2.62
CA ARG A 132 -4.57 17.16 1.20
C ARG A 132 -3.53 18.08 0.58
N VAL A 133 -2.63 17.48 -0.19
CA VAL A 133 -1.67 18.18 -1.03
C VAL A 133 -1.92 17.73 -2.46
N ASN A 134 -2.13 18.68 -3.35
CA ASN A 134 -2.56 18.44 -4.71
C ASN A 134 -1.69 19.26 -5.66
N SER A 135 -1.04 18.61 -6.62
CA SER A 135 -0.48 19.32 -7.76
C SER A 135 -1.57 19.62 -8.80
N PRO A 136 -1.45 20.73 -9.54
CA PRO A 136 -2.38 21.06 -10.60
C PRO A 136 -2.27 20.07 -11.77
N GLY A 137 -3.34 19.97 -12.56
CA GLY A 137 -3.36 19.18 -13.80
C GLY A 137 -4.28 17.97 -13.78
N PRO A 138 -4.43 17.31 -14.95
CA PRO A 138 -5.30 16.15 -15.11
C PRO A 138 -4.71 14.92 -14.40
N ALA A 139 -5.57 14.08 -13.84
CA ALA A 139 -5.15 12.91 -13.06
C ALA A 139 -4.31 11.88 -13.84
N SER A 140 -4.41 11.88 -15.17
CA SER A 140 -3.62 11.04 -16.07
C SER A 140 -2.23 11.60 -16.38
N SER A 141 -1.90 12.83 -15.96
CA SER A 141 -0.60 13.42 -16.24
C SER A 141 0.50 12.74 -15.41
N LYS A 142 1.65 12.50 -16.05
CA LYS A 142 2.86 12.04 -15.35
C LYS A 142 3.36 13.06 -14.32
N PHE A 143 3.03 14.34 -14.49
CA PHE A 143 3.39 15.45 -13.57
C PHE A 143 2.34 15.73 -12.49
N THR A 144 1.19 15.04 -12.51
CA THR A 144 0.14 15.25 -11.50
C THR A 144 0.29 14.25 -10.36
N PHE A 145 0.46 14.75 -9.14
CA PHE A 145 0.61 13.99 -7.91
C PHE A 145 -0.32 14.57 -6.87
N ARG A 146 -0.96 13.68 -6.12
CA ARG A 146 -1.90 14.04 -5.08
C ARG A 146 -1.70 13.09 -3.92
N ILE A 147 -1.69 13.64 -2.72
CA ILE A 147 -1.70 12.85 -1.49
C ILE A 147 -2.70 13.46 -0.52
N ALA A 148 -3.50 12.60 0.07
CA ALA A 148 -4.42 12.93 1.14
C ALA A 148 -4.13 12.04 2.32
N ALA A 149 -4.34 12.54 3.53
CA ALA A 149 -4.18 11.75 4.73
C ALA A 149 -5.26 12.10 5.76
N ARG A 150 -5.77 11.08 6.44
CA ARG A 150 -6.56 11.17 7.67
C ARG A 150 -5.75 10.58 8.80
N ILE A 151 -5.58 11.34 9.88
CA ILE A 151 -4.70 11.01 11.00
C ILE A 151 -5.48 11.09 12.30
N THR A 152 -5.37 10.02 13.07
CA THR A 152 -5.87 9.90 14.45
C THR A 152 -4.72 9.50 15.34
N GLU A 153 -4.96 9.35 16.64
CA GLU A 153 -3.95 8.93 17.61
C GLU A 153 -3.32 7.56 17.28
N HIS A 154 -4.10 6.63 16.72
CA HIS A 154 -3.67 5.24 16.50
C HIS A 154 -3.72 4.79 15.04
N SER A 155 -4.14 5.65 14.12
CA SER A 155 -4.22 5.29 12.70
C SER A 155 -3.90 6.45 11.78
N VAL A 156 -3.17 6.12 10.72
CA VAL A 156 -2.93 6.98 9.57
C VAL A 156 -3.54 6.30 8.35
N ILE A 157 -4.38 7.00 7.61
CA ILE A 157 -4.95 6.54 6.35
C ILE A 157 -4.47 7.50 5.28
N THR A 158 -3.66 7.04 4.33
CA THR A 158 -3.19 7.85 3.21
C THR A 158 -3.81 7.38 1.89
N VAL A 159 -4.11 8.34 1.01
CA VAL A 159 -4.59 8.08 -0.34
C VAL A 159 -3.69 8.84 -1.30
N SER A 160 -3.10 8.14 -2.28
CA SER A 160 -2.31 8.77 -3.34
C SER A 160 -2.98 8.62 -4.70
N LEU A 161 -2.66 9.55 -5.59
CA LEU A 161 -2.90 9.39 -7.02
C LEU A 161 -1.62 8.89 -7.69
N GLY A 162 -1.58 7.58 -7.96
CA GLY A 162 -0.45 6.84 -8.49
C GLY A 162 0.50 6.34 -7.42
N ARG A 163 1.44 5.49 -7.85
CA ARG A 163 2.51 4.97 -7.00
C ARG A 163 3.30 6.13 -6.38
N VAL A 164 3.64 5.95 -5.11
CA VAL A 164 4.49 6.84 -4.32
C VAL A 164 5.80 6.08 -4.05
N PRO A 165 6.84 6.23 -4.91
CA PRO A 165 8.17 5.69 -4.64
C PRO A 165 8.68 6.07 -3.25
N ARG A 166 9.53 5.23 -2.63
CA ARG A 166 10.16 5.49 -1.32
C ARG A 166 9.21 5.60 -0.11
N LEU A 167 7.91 5.34 -0.28
CA LEU A 167 6.97 5.34 0.84
C LEU A 167 7.11 4.09 1.73
N GLU A 168 7.72 3.04 1.19
CA GLU A 168 7.96 1.77 1.87
C GLU A 168 9.15 1.88 2.85
N PHE A 169 9.19 0.95 3.82
CA PHE A 169 10.21 0.90 4.86
C PHE A 169 11.11 -0.32 4.65
N SER A 170 12.41 -0.16 4.85
CA SER A 170 13.34 -1.29 4.80
C SER A 170 13.04 -2.24 5.97
N ARG A 171 12.64 -3.49 5.66
CA ARG A 171 12.75 -4.58 6.63
C ARG A 171 14.23 -4.94 6.71
N THR A 172 14.89 -4.45 7.75
CA THR A 172 16.17 -4.92 8.26
C THR A 172 17.09 -5.50 7.17
N ASN A 173 17.67 -4.65 6.30
CA ASN A 173 18.85 -4.88 5.46
C ASN A 173 19.28 -6.34 5.18
N GLU A 174 18.39 -7.20 4.70
CA GLU A 174 18.80 -8.37 3.95
C GLU A 174 19.18 -7.87 2.55
N SER A 175 20.33 -7.20 2.48
CA SER A 175 21.01 -6.97 1.21
C SER A 175 21.02 -8.32 0.49
N LEU A 176 20.48 -8.37 -0.72
CA LEU A 176 20.59 -9.56 -1.59
C LEU A 176 22.07 -9.95 -1.81
N LEU A 177 22.99 -9.04 -1.47
CA LEU A 177 24.43 -9.21 -1.39
C LEU A 177 24.92 -9.02 0.06
N SER A 178 24.43 -9.82 1.01
CA SER A 178 24.96 -9.85 2.39
C SER A 178 26.41 -10.34 2.43
N GLU A 179 26.80 -11.12 1.43
CA GLU A 179 28.17 -11.55 1.15
C GLU A 179 28.62 -11.03 -0.23
N VAL A 180 29.89 -10.63 -0.37
CA VAL A 180 30.46 -10.18 -1.65
C VAL A 180 30.66 -11.41 -2.56
N PRO A 181 29.90 -11.56 -3.66
CA PRO A 181 30.04 -12.71 -4.53
C PRO A 181 31.28 -12.59 -5.43
N VAL A 182 31.84 -13.73 -5.85
CA VAL A 182 33.00 -13.78 -6.77
C VAL A 182 32.50 -13.99 -8.19
N VAL A 183 32.86 -13.12 -9.12
CA VAL A 183 32.48 -13.22 -10.53
C VAL A 183 33.36 -14.24 -11.26
N GLU A 184 32.74 -15.18 -11.98
CA GLU A 184 33.47 -16.12 -12.83
C GLU A 184 34.23 -15.37 -13.96
N ASN A 185 35.55 -15.25 -13.84
CA ASN A 185 36.39 -14.78 -14.95
C ASN A 185 36.59 -15.90 -15.98
N SER A 186 36.19 -15.66 -17.23
CA SER A 186 36.50 -16.53 -18.37
C SER A 186 37.98 -16.40 -18.81
N GLY A 187 38.93 -16.71 -17.93
CA GLY A 187 40.35 -16.54 -18.20
C GLY A 187 41.28 -17.24 -17.24
N HIS A 188 41.57 -18.52 -17.51
CA HIS A 188 42.81 -19.27 -17.23
C HIS A 188 43.53 -19.06 -15.87
N GLY A 189 43.56 -20.11 -15.04
CA GLY A 189 44.63 -20.25 -14.05
C GLY A 189 44.31 -21.11 -12.84
N HIS A 190 44.56 -22.41 -12.96
CA HIS A 190 44.54 -23.39 -11.88
C HIS A 190 45.53 -23.02 -10.75
N LEU A 191 45.10 -22.42 -9.63
CA LEU A 191 45.86 -22.43 -8.38
C LEU A 191 45.00 -22.04 -7.15
N GLN A 192 44.96 -22.98 -6.19
CA GLN A 192 44.52 -22.85 -4.80
C GLN A 192 43.01 -22.63 -4.54
N GLU A 193 42.29 -23.73 -4.74
CA GLU A 193 41.06 -24.02 -4.02
C GLU A 193 41.39 -24.33 -2.54
N LYS A 194 41.47 -23.29 -1.71
CA LYS A 194 41.28 -23.44 -0.25
C LYS A 194 40.90 -22.11 0.40
N GLU A 195 39.73 -22.15 1.05
CA GLU A 195 39.30 -21.26 2.14
C GLU A 195 38.97 -19.81 1.77
N ARG A 196 37.89 -19.62 1.00
CA ARG A 196 36.94 -18.52 1.21
C ARG A 196 35.59 -19.00 0.71
N GLY A 197 34.66 -19.27 1.63
CA GLY A 197 33.29 -19.68 1.32
C GLY A 197 32.48 -18.53 0.73
N GLY A 198 32.86 -18.05 -0.45
CA GLY A 198 32.13 -17.02 -1.20
C GLY A 198 31.28 -17.65 -2.29
N ILE A 199 30.07 -17.13 -2.48
CA ILE A 199 29.18 -17.55 -3.57
C ILE A 199 29.80 -17.11 -4.90
N VAL A 200 30.01 -18.05 -5.82
CA VAL A 200 30.50 -17.79 -7.17
C VAL A 200 29.29 -17.52 -8.07
N ILE A 201 29.25 -16.37 -8.75
CA ILE A 201 28.15 -15.97 -9.64
C ILE A 201 28.67 -15.60 -11.03
N ARG A 202 27.79 -15.74 -12.03
CA ARG A 202 28.08 -15.31 -13.40
C ARG A 202 27.89 -13.80 -13.54
N GLU A 203 28.59 -13.18 -14.48
CA GLU A 203 28.52 -11.74 -14.76
C GLU A 203 27.08 -11.25 -14.98
N HIS A 204 26.27 -11.94 -15.80
CA HIS A 204 24.87 -11.57 -16.02
C HIS A 204 23.98 -11.70 -14.77
N VAL A 205 24.36 -12.56 -13.81
CA VAL A 205 23.66 -12.68 -12.52
C VAL A 205 24.05 -11.50 -11.63
N LEU A 206 25.31 -11.06 -11.67
CA LEU A 206 25.74 -9.84 -10.99
C LEU A 206 25.01 -8.62 -11.58
N ASP A 207 24.94 -8.47 -12.90
CA ASP A 207 24.22 -7.37 -13.55
C ASP A 207 22.73 -7.36 -13.16
N PHE A 208 22.11 -8.55 -13.12
CA PHE A 208 20.72 -8.69 -12.65
C PHE A 208 20.57 -8.35 -11.17
N LEU A 209 21.47 -8.82 -10.30
CA LEU A 209 21.46 -8.50 -8.87
C LEU A 209 21.74 -7.02 -8.61
N LEU A 210 22.64 -6.38 -9.35
CA LEU A 210 22.88 -4.93 -9.28
C LEU A 210 21.64 -4.15 -9.73
N THR A 211 21.00 -4.59 -10.82
CA THR A 211 19.75 -4.00 -11.31
C THR A 211 18.62 -4.15 -10.28
N MET A 212 18.54 -5.29 -9.58
CA MET A 212 17.56 -5.56 -8.53
C MET A 212 17.91 -4.91 -7.17
N ASN A 213 19.20 -4.65 -6.90
CA ASN A 213 19.69 -4.01 -5.67
C ASN A 213 19.56 -2.48 -5.72
N HIS A 214 19.22 -1.92 -6.88
CA HIS A 214 18.58 -0.61 -6.95
C HIS A 214 17.12 -0.74 -6.53
N SER A 215 16.88 -1.15 -5.29
CA SER A 215 15.56 -0.93 -4.70
C SER A 215 15.33 0.58 -4.68
N GLU A 216 14.26 1.04 -5.32
CA GLU A 216 13.75 2.39 -5.09
C GLU A 216 13.16 2.53 -3.67
N GLU A 217 13.24 1.47 -2.86
CA GLU A 217 12.98 1.49 -1.43
C GLU A 217 14.14 2.21 -0.74
N ALA A 218 13.91 3.47 -0.37
CA ALA A 218 14.86 4.19 0.47
C ALA A 218 15.05 3.45 1.81
N ASP A 219 16.28 3.48 2.34
CA ASP A 219 16.62 2.96 3.67
C ASP A 219 16.01 3.85 4.75
N ASN A 220 14.68 3.81 4.81
CA ASN A 220 13.88 4.68 5.64
C ASN A 220 13.74 4.05 7.02
N PRO A 221 14.12 4.77 8.10
CA PRO A 221 13.91 4.27 9.44
C PRO A 221 12.42 4.06 9.70
N VAL A 222 12.09 2.91 10.29
CA VAL A 222 10.70 2.57 10.63
C VAL A 222 10.15 3.58 11.65
N PRO A 223 8.99 4.21 11.39
CA PRO A 223 8.36 5.16 12.29
C PRO A 223 8.05 4.57 13.67
N LYS A 224 8.42 5.30 14.73
CA LYS A 224 8.13 4.95 16.13
C LYS A 224 6.84 5.58 16.67
N SER A 225 6.23 6.47 15.90
CA SER A 225 4.99 7.16 16.27
C SER A 225 4.23 7.64 15.04
N VAL A 226 2.95 7.96 15.22
CA VAL A 226 2.10 8.56 14.17
C VAL A 226 2.72 9.83 13.60
N SER A 227 3.32 10.69 14.44
CA SER A 227 3.97 11.91 13.96
C SER A 227 5.20 11.62 13.10
N ASN A 228 6.02 10.62 13.46
CA ASN A 228 7.14 10.19 12.62
C ASN A 228 6.64 9.68 11.25
N LEU A 229 5.55 8.91 11.23
CA LEU A 229 4.97 8.41 9.98
C LEU A 229 4.43 9.56 9.13
N VAL A 230 3.77 10.55 9.72
CA VAL A 230 3.27 11.72 8.99
C VAL A 230 4.41 12.53 8.38
N VAL A 231 5.49 12.75 9.13
CA VAL A 231 6.70 13.42 8.62
C VAL A 231 7.27 12.63 7.44
N HIS A 232 7.45 11.31 7.59
CA HIS A 232 7.94 10.44 6.51
C HIS A 232 7.10 10.55 5.24
N VAL A 233 5.77 10.50 5.36
CA VAL A 233 4.85 10.61 4.23
C VAL A 233 4.99 11.97 3.52
N ILE A 234 5.13 13.05 4.28
CA ILE A 234 5.27 14.41 3.73
C ILE A 234 6.63 14.57 3.06
N ASP A 235 7.71 14.17 3.72
CA ASP A 235 9.08 14.27 3.18
C ASP A 235 9.19 13.46 1.88
N THR A 236 8.69 12.22 1.87
CA THR A 236 8.62 11.38 0.67
C THR A 236 7.84 12.04 -0.46
N HIS A 237 6.73 12.72 -0.14
CA HIS A 237 5.95 13.42 -1.15
C HIS A 237 6.69 14.65 -1.70
N VAL A 238 7.41 15.39 -0.85
CA VAL A 238 8.22 16.54 -1.26
C VAL A 238 9.36 16.08 -2.18
N ASP A 239 10.05 15.00 -1.84
CA ASP A 239 11.12 14.43 -2.68
C ASP A 239 10.59 14.06 -4.06
N GLN A 240 9.40 13.46 -4.13
CA GLN A 240 8.78 13.15 -5.43
C GLN A 240 8.44 14.40 -6.23
N LEU A 241 7.96 15.46 -5.58
CA LEU A 241 7.70 16.71 -6.28
C LEU A 241 9.01 17.32 -6.83
N GLN A 242 10.13 17.18 -6.11
CA GLN A 242 11.44 17.60 -6.61
C GLN A 242 11.85 16.79 -7.84
N ASP A 243 11.75 15.46 -7.79
CA ASP A 243 12.05 14.59 -8.94
C ASP A 243 11.21 14.96 -10.17
N VAL A 244 9.94 15.32 -9.96
CA VAL A 244 9.01 15.72 -11.02
C VAL A 244 9.39 17.07 -11.63
N VAL A 245 9.79 18.03 -10.80
CA VAL A 245 10.26 19.34 -11.27
C VAL A 245 11.52 19.17 -12.10
N THR A 246 12.50 18.38 -11.63
CA THR A 246 13.72 18.11 -12.39
C THR A 246 13.45 17.41 -13.73
N ASN A 247 12.55 16.43 -13.76
CA ASN A 247 12.16 15.78 -15.01
C ASN A 247 11.47 16.75 -15.98
N LEU A 248 10.64 17.67 -15.46
CA LEU A 248 10.01 18.70 -16.28
C LEU A 248 11.04 19.68 -16.86
N GLU A 249 12.03 20.09 -16.07
CA GLU A 249 13.14 20.95 -16.53
C GLU A 249 13.90 20.29 -17.69
N ILE A 250 14.29 19.01 -17.53
CA ILE A 250 14.98 18.24 -18.58
C ILE A 250 14.14 18.15 -19.86
N GLU A 251 12.83 17.92 -19.74
CA GLU A 251 11.94 17.85 -20.91
C GLU A 251 11.80 19.21 -21.60
N LEU A 252 11.73 20.30 -20.84
CA LEU A 252 11.67 21.65 -21.41
C LEU A 252 12.96 22.00 -22.14
N ASP A 253 14.13 21.70 -21.56
CA ASP A 253 15.44 21.89 -22.21
C ASP A 253 15.53 21.11 -23.52
N SER A 254 14.97 19.89 -23.55
CA SER A 254 14.95 19.05 -24.76
C SER A 254 14.12 19.68 -25.88
N VAL A 255 12.98 20.28 -25.54
CA VAL A 255 12.09 20.95 -26.50
C VAL A 255 12.71 22.26 -26.99
N GLU A 256 13.38 23.02 -26.12
CA GLU A 256 14.12 24.22 -26.51
C GLU A 256 15.20 23.89 -27.55
N LEU A 257 16.00 22.85 -27.29
CA LEU A 257 17.02 22.37 -28.23
C LEU A 257 16.45 21.90 -29.58
N GLU A 258 15.24 21.36 -29.59
CA GLU A 258 14.54 20.98 -30.83
C GLU A 258 14.02 22.20 -31.60
N LEU A 259 13.58 23.25 -30.91
CA LEU A 259 13.09 24.49 -31.52
C LEU A 259 14.22 25.36 -32.09
N ASP A 260 15.42 25.28 -31.51
CA ASP A 260 16.62 26.00 -31.97
C ASP A 260 17.26 25.38 -33.24
N ARG A 261 16.85 24.16 -33.63
CA ARG A 261 17.33 23.44 -34.83
C ARG A 261 16.51 23.75 -36.09
#